data_AF-A0A4R3FHW7-F1
#
_entry.id   AF-A0A4R3FHW7-F1
#
_cell.length_a   1.000
_cell.length_b   1.000
_cell.length_c   1.000
_cell.angle_alpha   90.00
_cell.angle_beta   90.00
_cell.angle_gamma   90.00
#
_symmetry.space_group_name_H-M   'P 1'
#
loop_
_entity.id
_entity.type
_entity.pdbx_description
1 polymer ?
#
loop_
_entity_poly.entity_id
_entity_poly.type
_entity_poly.pdbx_seq_one_letter_code
_entity_poly.pdbx_strand_id
1 'polypeptide(L)' 'MKEIISFETRAGLRYTINVKEDIGHALVGEVITAKRKHFVGKTLAFAKNDMLNKERLAWDEVTA' A
#
# COMPACT_ATOMS: atom_id res chain seq x y z
N MET A 1 11.06 -12.04 1.10
CA MET A 1 10.40 -11.28 2.18
C MET A 1 9.24 -10.52 1.58
N LYS A 2 8.05 -10.56 2.17
CA LYS A 2 6.91 -9.73 1.74
C LYS A 2 7.12 -8.32 2.30
N GLU A 3 7.22 -7.31 1.45
CA GLU A 3 7.35 -5.92 1.89
C GLU A 3 5.94 -5.33 2.04
N ILE A 4 5.57 -4.90 3.25
CA ILE A 4 4.29 -4.23 3.48
C ILE A 4 4.53 -2.74 3.74
N ILE A 5 3.75 -1.90 3.08
CA ILE A 5 3.82 -0.46 3.23
C ILE A 5 2.42 0.10 3.51
N SER A 6 2.33 0.95 4.52
CA SER A 6 1.20 1.84 4.74
C SER A 6 1.52 3.25 4.27
N PHE A 7 0.57 3.92 3.62
CA PHE A 7 0.70 5.30 3.17
C PHE A 7 -0.65 5.99 3.02
N GLU A 8 -0.61 7.33 2.96
CA GLU A 8 -1.75 8.17 2.63
C GLU A 8 -1.55 8.79 1.25
N THR A 9 -2.56 8.80 0.38
CA THR A 9 -2.47 9.50 -0.90
C THR A 9 -2.71 11.00 -0.73
N ARG A 10 -2.34 11.84 -1.71
CA ARG A 10 -2.67 13.29 -1.67
C ARG A 10 -4.18 13.56 -1.59
N ALA A 11 -5.00 12.60 -2.03
CA ALA A 11 -6.46 12.66 -1.90
C ALA A 11 -6.98 12.29 -0.49
N GLY A 12 -6.10 12.06 0.50
CA GLY A 12 -6.46 11.71 1.87
C GLY A 12 -6.99 10.27 2.02
N LEU A 13 -6.60 9.36 1.13
CA LEU A 13 -6.94 7.94 1.22
C LEU A 13 -5.78 7.16 1.79
N ARG A 14 -6.04 6.37 2.84
CA ARG A 14 -5.03 5.48 3.44
C ARG A 14 -5.13 4.09 2.86
N TYR A 15 -3.97 3.53 2.55
CA TYR A 15 -3.79 2.18 2.05
C TYR A 15 -2.67 1.48 2.81
N THR A 16 -2.86 0.20 3.10
CA THR A 16 -1.79 -0.74 3.45
C THR A 16 -1.71 -1.78 2.35
N ILE A 17 -0.54 -1.97 1.77
CA ILE A 17 -0.34 -2.87 0.63
C ILE A 17 0.80 -3.84 0.87
N ASN A 18 0.65 -5.08 0.41
CA ASN A 18 1.76 -5.99 0.20
C ASN A 18 2.37 -5.67 -1.17
N VAL A 19 3.57 -5.08 -1.18
CA VAL A 19 4.30 -4.72 -2.38
C VAL A 19 4.70 -6.00 -3.10
N LYS A 20 4.29 -6.10 -4.38
CA LYS A 20 4.66 -7.19 -5.28
C LYS A 20 5.80 -6.78 -6.20
N GLU A 21 5.76 -5.55 -6.69
CA GLU A 21 6.72 -5.04 -7.66
C GLU A 21 6.95 -3.53 -7.49
N ASP A 22 8.17 -3.09 -7.76
CA ASP A 22 8.55 -1.67 -7.86
C ASP A 22 8.99 -1.38 -9.29
N ILE A 23 8.19 -0.59 -10.01
CA ILE A 23 8.44 -0.23 -11.41
C ILE A 23 9.09 1.16 -11.55
N GLY A 24 9.85 1.57 -10.53
CA GLY A 24 10.59 2.83 -10.49
C GLY A 24 9.73 4.00 -10.02
N HIS A 25 8.68 4.35 -10.77
CA HIS A 25 7.81 5.51 -10.49
C HIS A 25 6.52 5.15 -9.72
N ALA A 26 6.20 3.86 -9.63
CA ALA A 26 5.04 3.35 -8.93
C ALA A 26 5.37 2.06 -8.17
N LEU A 27 4.60 1.78 -7.11
CA LEU A 27 4.60 0.48 -6.45
C LEU A 27 3.33 -0.26 -6.85
N VAL A 28 3.50 -1.50 -7.30
CA VAL A 28 2.39 -2.42 -7.55
C VAL A 28 2.27 -3.33 -6.33
N GLY A 29 1.10 -3.34 -5.72
CA GLY A 29 0.87 -4.13 -4.52
C GLY A 29 -0.58 -4.55 -4.35
N GLU A 30 -0.76 -5.60 -3.58
CA GLU A 30 -2.08 -6.07 -3.18
C GLU A 30 -2.54 -5.32 -1.94
N VAL A 31 -3.74 -4.74 -2.01
CA VAL A 31 -4.31 -3.94 -0.95
C VAL A 31 -4.78 -4.83 0.18
N ILE A 32 -4.17 -4.67 1.34
CA ILE A 32 -4.55 -5.35 2.58
C ILE A 32 -5.62 -4.53 3.30
N THR A 33 -5.41 -3.22 3.41
CA THR A 33 -6.39 -2.29 3.99
C THR A 33 -6.57 -1.08 3.07
N ALA A 34 -7.79 -0.59 2.98
CA ALA A 34 -8.12 0.65 2.28
C ALA A 34 -9.29 1.35 2.94
N LYS A 35 -9.23 2.68 3.01
CA LYS A 35 -10.37 3.51 3.47
C LYS A 35 -11.67 3.20 2.69
N ARG A 36 -11.55 2.89 1.40
CA ARG A 36 -12.66 2.37 0.58
C ARG A 36 -12.54 0.86 0.45
N LYS A 37 -13.41 0.12 1.15
CA LYS A 37 -13.40 -1.36 1.21
C LYS A 37 -13.40 -2.06 -0.16
N HIS A 38 -13.89 -1.41 -1.21
CA HIS A 38 -13.92 -1.95 -2.57
C HIS A 38 -12.53 -2.28 -3.14
N PHE A 39 -11.47 -1.64 -2.62
CA PHE A 39 -10.11 -1.88 -3.10
C PHE A 39 -9.39 -3.03 -2.39
N VAL A 40 -9.90 -3.50 -1.24
CA VAL A 40 -9.25 -4.56 -0.45
C VAL A 40 -9.20 -5.87 -1.24
N GLY A 41 -8.05 -6.55 -1.20
CA GLY A 41 -7.75 -7.77 -1.95
C GLY A 41 -7.48 -7.56 -3.44
N LYS A 42 -7.50 -6.31 -3.93
CA LYS A 42 -7.14 -5.99 -5.32
C LYS A 42 -5.67 -5.65 -5.42
N THR A 43 -5.06 -6.01 -6.55
CA THR A 43 -3.73 -5.51 -6.91
C THR A 43 -3.89 -4.18 -7.63
N LEU A 44 -3.24 -3.14 -7.12
CA LEU A 44 -3.28 -1.79 -7.65
C LEU A 44 -1.85 -1.26 -7.85
N ALA A 45 -1.70 -0.33 -8.78
CA ALA A 45 -0.49 0.45 -8.97
C ALA A 45 -0.66 1.82 -8.32
N PHE A 46 0.30 2.21 -7.50
CA PHE A 46 0.29 3.46 -6.75
C PHE A 46 1.50 4.30 -7.12
N ALA A 47 1.26 5.51 -7.63
CA ALA A 47 2.33 6.42 -8.01
C ALA A 47 3.10 6.91 -6.77
N LYS A 48 4.44 6.80 -6.78
CA LYS A 48 5.25 7.08 -5.59
C LYS A 48 5.21 8.55 -5.15
N ASN A 49 4.97 9.46 -6.09
CA ASN A 49 4.85 10.90 -5.86
C ASN A 49 3.50 11.31 -5.21
N ASP A 50 2.50 10.43 -5.30
CA ASP A 50 1.18 10.61 -4.68
C ASP A 50 1.13 10.06 -3.25
N MET A 51 2.02 9.13 -2.91
CA MET A 51 2.14 8.56 -1.57
C MET A 51 2.84 9.51 -0.59
N LEU A 52 2.13 9.87 0.46
CA LEU A 52 2.59 10.63 1.62
C LEU A 52 2.67 9.69 2.84
N ASN A 53 3.45 10.08 3.86
CA ASN A 53 3.56 9.38 5.15
C ASN A 53 3.77 7.85 5.00
N LYS A 54 4.82 7.45 4.27
CA LYS A 54 5.11 6.04 4.02
C LYS A 54 5.74 5.39 5.24
N GLU A 55 5.19 4.29 5.68
CA GLU A 55 5.67 3.48 6.79
C GLU A 55 5.81 2.03 6.37
N ARG A 56 6.98 1.43 6.64
CA ARG A 56 7.22 0.00 6.42
C ARG A 56 6.78 -0.76 7.65
N LEU A 57 5.94 -1.78 7.45
CA LEU A 57 5.38 -2.58 8.54
C LEU A 57 5.94 -4.00 8.53
N ALA A 58 6.04 -4.59 9.72
CA ALA A 58 6.31 -6.01 9.84
C ALA A 58 5.04 -6.82 9.46
N TRP A 59 5.23 -8.06 8.98
CA TRP A 59 4.09 -8.90 8.60
C TRP A 59 3.15 -9.19 9.79
N ASP A 60 3.71 -9.37 10.98
CA ASP A 60 2.95 -9.67 12.20
C ASP A 60 2.03 -8.51 12.62
N GLU A 61 2.44 -7.26 12.39
CA GLU A 61 1.66 -6.05 12.74
C GLU A 61 0.37 -5.91 11.92
N VAL A 62 0.32 -6.55 10.75
CA VAL A 62 -0.80 -6.43 9.82
C VAL A 62 -1.81 -7.57 9.96
N THR A 63 -1.37 -8.71 10.50
CA THR A 63 -2.22 -9.88 10.74
C THR A 63 -2.75 -10.00 12.17
N ALA A 64 -2.24 -9.21 13.11
CA ALA A 64 -2.69 -9.15 14.50
C ALA A 64 -4.01 -8.37 14.65
#